data_AF-A0A956KZL6-F1
#
_entry.id   AF-A0A956KZL6-F1
#
_cell.length_a   1.000
_cell.length_b   1.000
_cell.length_c   1.000
_cell.angle_alpha   90.00
_cell.angle_beta   90.00
_cell.angle_gamma   90.00
#
_symmetry.space_group_name_H-M   'P 1'
#
loop_
_entity.id
_entity.type
_entity.pdbx_description
1 polymer ?
#
loop_
_entity_poly.entity_id
_entity_poly.type
_entity_poly.pdbx_seq_one_letter_code
_entity_poly.pdbx_strand_id
1 'polypeptide(L)'
;MDLDAKIPSGPIDKKWDRHRFELKLVNPANKRKYTLLVVGSGLAGASAAATLAELTREPVHLVPYFDGDLGRTARFTESRVLEVRAADGTWVPIRAALRYVTQRPWNRIPPVSRTAILNPAIACLAGGRNKLMAAKAYDLLNAKLARHRLKIHVPETIWDASMREVPLWLARMGGIGVVKNPYSNAGQGVYTITSPAELDAFMASEQHYDQFIVQALIGNSSWSSTTGNARLYHVGTVPDRKGNIYVADLRCMVVAGRLGFRPVAIYARRAREPLTAELDGALHSWDMLGTNLSIKRPDGSWGTQTERLMLMDGRDFNRLGVGLDDLIEGYLQTVMSMIAIDEMADQLITKAKKFRRRLFDSLNDDEALAKAAADALAGPRKASRRRRRRRPDDPE
;
A
#
# COMPACT_ATOMS: atom_id res chain seq x y z
N MET A 1 -16.17 9.18 23.02
CA MET A 1 -15.02 9.82 22.38
C MET A 1 -15.06 11.24 22.88
N ASP A 2 -14.18 11.61 23.80
CA ASP A 2 -14.17 12.98 24.31
C ASP A 2 -13.49 13.89 23.29
N LEU A 3 -14.19 14.95 22.89
CA LEU A 3 -13.64 16.05 22.10
C LEU A 3 -12.72 16.88 23.00
N ASP A 4 -11.53 16.36 23.27
CA ASP A 4 -10.50 17.07 24.02
C ASP A 4 -9.65 17.91 23.05
N ALA A 5 -9.93 19.21 23.00
CA ALA A 5 -9.20 20.18 22.20
C ALA A 5 -7.76 20.44 22.69
N LYS A 6 -7.31 19.78 23.78
CA LYS A 6 -5.96 19.89 24.35
C LYS A 6 -5.53 21.35 24.56
N ILE A 7 -6.47 22.17 25.01
CA ILE A 7 -6.26 23.60 25.21
C ILE A 7 -5.14 23.78 26.25
N PRO A 8 -4.10 24.60 25.97
CA PRO A 8 -3.02 24.83 26.92
C PRO A 8 -3.56 25.31 28.27
N SER A 9 -2.97 24.83 29.36
CA SER A 9 -3.37 25.25 30.71
C SER A 9 -2.94 26.70 30.99
N GLY A 10 -3.56 27.35 31.98
CA GLY A 10 -3.19 28.69 32.44
C GLY A 10 -4.19 29.81 32.10
N PRO A 11 -3.91 31.05 32.59
CA PRO A 11 -4.76 32.24 32.39
C PRO A 11 -5.00 32.55 30.92
N ILE A 12 -6.23 32.91 30.52
CA ILE A 12 -6.65 33.04 29.11
C ILE A 12 -5.83 34.07 28.32
N ASP A 13 -5.45 35.17 28.97
CA ASP A 13 -4.67 36.29 28.45
C ASP A 13 -3.20 35.92 28.17
N LYS A 14 -2.64 34.96 28.91
CA LYS A 14 -1.25 34.49 28.75
C LYS A 14 -1.15 33.08 28.18
N LYS A 15 -2.28 32.40 27.97
CA LYS A 15 -2.35 30.96 27.66
C LYS A 15 -1.52 30.59 26.44
N TRP A 16 -1.72 31.33 25.35
CA TRP A 16 -1.05 31.06 24.09
C TRP A 16 0.41 31.53 24.07
N ASP A 17 0.70 32.65 24.73
CA ASP A 17 2.08 33.13 24.88
C ASP A 17 2.93 32.21 25.75
N ARG A 18 2.38 31.74 26.87
CA ARG A 18 3.04 30.78 27.75
C ARG A 18 3.25 29.44 27.05
N HIS A 19 2.23 28.94 26.35
CA HIS A 19 2.37 27.72 25.57
C HIS A 19 3.48 27.86 24.51
N ARG A 20 3.49 28.97 23.75
CA ARG A 20 4.54 29.28 22.78
C ARG A 20 5.94 29.27 23.39
N PHE A 21 6.10 29.78 24.62
CA PHE A 21 7.37 29.83 25.33
C PHE A 21 7.79 28.47 25.92
N GLU A 22 6.84 27.66 26.37
CA GLU A 22 7.04 26.33 26.94
C GLU A 22 7.28 25.24 25.88
N LEU A 23 6.92 25.51 24.62
CA LEU A 23 7.23 24.65 23.49
C LEU A 23 8.75 24.54 23.34
N LYS A 24 9.32 23.44 23.84
CA LYS A 24 10.73 23.09 23.63
C LYS A 24 11.00 23.07 22.12
N LEU A 25 11.79 24.03 21.64
CA LEU A 25 12.41 23.98 20.33
C LEU A 25 13.15 22.63 20.20
N VAL A 26 12.89 21.91 19.12
CA VAL A 26 13.71 20.76 18.74
C VAL A 26 15.14 21.27 18.61
N ASN A 27 15.98 20.96 19.59
CA ASN A 27 17.34 21.49 19.71
C ASN A 27 18.07 21.39 18.35
N PRO A 28 18.37 22.53 17.70
CA PRO A 28 19.08 22.56 16.43
C PRO A 28 20.48 21.93 16.51
N ALA A 29 21.11 21.93 17.69
CA ALA A 29 22.42 21.34 17.91
C ALA A 29 22.42 19.80 17.78
N ASN A 30 21.26 19.14 17.87
CA ASN A 30 21.11 17.71 17.61
C ASN A 30 20.70 17.40 16.15
N LYS A 31 20.35 18.41 15.34
CA LYS A 31 20.03 18.20 13.91
C LYS A 31 21.26 17.87 13.06
N ARG A 32 22.46 18.34 13.47
CA ARG A 32 23.70 18.26 12.69
C ARG A 32 24.45 16.92 12.74
N LYS A 33 23.96 15.92 13.48
CA LYS A 33 24.68 14.64 13.63
C LYS A 33 24.31 13.58 12.57
N TYR A 34 23.25 13.81 11.78
CA TYR A 34 22.68 12.80 10.90
C TYR A 34 21.96 13.41 9.70
N THR A 35 21.98 12.72 8.56
CA THR A 35 21.41 13.19 7.30
C THR A 35 19.99 12.68 7.05
N LEU A 36 19.24 13.38 6.17
CA LEU A 36 17.94 12.96 5.65
C LEU A 36 18.10 12.15 4.37
N LEU A 37 17.19 11.19 4.15
CA LEU A 37 17.25 10.29 3.01
C LEU A 37 15.88 10.11 2.34
N VAL A 38 15.88 9.99 1.02
CA VAL A 38 14.81 9.34 0.27
C VAL A 38 15.33 8.00 -0.25
N VAL A 39 14.66 6.92 0.15
CA VAL A 39 14.98 5.55 -0.27
C VAL A 39 14.06 5.18 -1.42
N GLY A 40 14.60 5.11 -2.63
CA GLY A 40 13.84 4.88 -3.86
C GLY A 40 14.26 5.87 -4.94
N SER A 41 14.55 5.38 -6.15
CA SER A 41 14.97 6.17 -7.30
C SER A 41 13.82 6.41 -8.30
N GLY A 42 14.06 7.25 -9.31
CA GLY A 42 13.07 7.65 -10.31
C GLY A 42 12.42 9.00 -10.01
N LEU A 43 11.53 9.45 -10.91
CA LEU A 43 10.97 10.81 -10.89
C LEU A 43 10.34 11.17 -9.53
N ALA A 44 9.49 10.30 -8.98
CA ALA A 44 8.84 10.53 -7.69
C ALA A 44 9.82 10.57 -6.51
N GLY A 45 10.86 9.73 -6.52
CA GLY A 45 11.92 9.74 -5.50
C GLY A 45 12.74 11.03 -5.57
N ALA A 46 13.11 11.46 -6.78
CA ALA A 46 13.85 12.69 -7.01
C ALA A 46 13.06 13.94 -6.61
N SER A 47 11.78 14.03 -7.01
CA SER A 47 10.91 15.13 -6.60
C SER A 47 10.77 15.20 -5.08
N ALA A 48 10.56 14.05 -4.42
CA ALA A 48 10.46 14.02 -2.96
C ALA A 48 11.77 14.43 -2.27
N ALA A 49 12.92 14.03 -2.79
CA ALA A 49 14.22 14.41 -2.24
C ALA A 49 14.48 15.92 -2.40
N ALA A 50 14.20 16.47 -3.58
CA ALA A 50 14.33 17.91 -3.85
C ALA A 50 13.43 18.74 -2.93
N THR A 51 12.14 18.40 -2.83
CA THR A 51 11.20 19.08 -1.93
C THR A 51 11.63 18.99 -0.46
N LEU A 52 12.11 17.83 -0.01
CA LEU A 52 12.61 17.68 1.36
C LEU A 52 13.89 18.49 1.60
N ALA A 53 14.79 18.58 0.64
CA ALA A 53 16.01 19.37 0.75
C ALA A 53 15.68 20.87 0.83
N GLU A 54 14.73 21.32 0.00
CA GLU A 54 14.26 22.71 0.02
C GLU A 54 13.54 23.05 1.34
N LEU A 55 12.61 22.20 1.77
CA LEU A 55 11.82 22.41 2.99
C LEU A 55 12.69 22.42 4.25
N THR A 56 13.68 21.53 4.31
CA THR A 56 14.51 21.37 5.51
C THR A 56 15.77 22.23 5.49
N ARG A 57 16.20 22.68 4.30
CA ARG A 57 17.50 23.31 4.04
C ARG A 57 18.67 22.44 4.50
N GLU A 58 18.48 21.12 4.48
CA GLU A 58 19.49 20.12 4.81
C GLU A 58 19.83 19.30 3.54
N PRO A 59 21.06 18.77 3.41
CA PRO A 59 21.36 17.78 2.39
C PRO A 59 20.43 16.57 2.52
N VAL A 60 19.78 16.19 1.41
CA VAL A 60 18.97 14.97 1.32
C VAL A 60 19.64 14.03 0.34
N HIS A 61 19.99 12.84 0.83
CA HIS A 61 20.47 11.78 -0.05
C HIS A 61 19.29 11.18 -0.82
N LEU A 62 19.51 10.85 -2.09
CA LEU A 62 18.60 10.04 -2.90
C LEU A 62 19.34 8.77 -3.29
N VAL A 63 18.90 7.62 -2.79
CA VAL A 63 19.56 6.34 -3.10
C VAL A 63 18.60 5.37 -3.76
N PRO A 64 19.02 4.71 -4.86
CA PRO A 64 18.33 3.52 -5.31
C PRO A 64 18.46 2.43 -4.24
N TYR A 65 17.42 1.63 -4.06
CA TYR A 65 17.49 0.45 -3.20
C TYR A 65 16.73 -0.70 -3.85
N PHE A 66 17.37 -1.30 -4.85
CA PHE A 66 16.78 -2.34 -5.70
C PHE A 66 16.76 -3.71 -5.02
N ASP A 67 16.03 -4.66 -5.61
CA ASP A 67 15.93 -5.99 -5.00
C ASP A 67 17.28 -6.71 -5.18
N GLY A 68 17.74 -7.44 -4.16
CA GLY A 68 19.10 -7.98 -4.13
C GLY A 68 20.22 -6.95 -3.90
N ASP A 69 19.92 -5.65 -3.75
CA ASP A 69 20.91 -4.57 -3.58
C ASP A 69 21.41 -4.38 -2.13
N LEU A 70 21.37 -5.44 -1.33
CA LEU A 70 21.70 -5.39 0.10
C LEU A 70 23.19 -5.03 0.30
N GLY A 71 23.45 -3.81 0.78
CA GLY A 71 24.80 -3.38 1.15
C GLY A 71 25.62 -2.76 0.03
N ARG A 72 25.07 -2.50 -1.16
CA ARG A 72 25.76 -1.72 -2.21
C ARG A 72 25.58 -0.22 -2.03
N THR A 73 24.33 0.21 -1.84
CA THR A 73 23.88 1.62 -1.81
C THR A 73 23.35 2.01 -0.43
N ALA A 74 22.61 1.10 0.21
CA ALA A 74 22.07 1.25 1.55
C ALA A 74 22.15 -0.08 2.33
N ARG A 75 22.28 0.01 3.66
CA ARG A 75 22.27 -1.13 4.56
C ARG A 75 21.68 -0.77 5.92
N PHE A 76 21.22 -1.77 6.65
CA PHE A 76 20.92 -1.64 8.07
C PHE A 76 22.05 -2.26 8.89
N THR A 77 22.52 -1.53 9.90
CA THR A 77 23.46 -2.05 10.90
C THR A 77 22.80 -3.10 11.79
N GLU A 78 23.58 -3.83 12.58
CA GLU A 78 23.06 -4.74 13.61
C GLU A 78 22.17 -4.02 14.64
N SER A 79 22.47 -2.74 14.91
CA SER A 79 21.65 -1.87 15.76
C SER A 79 20.42 -1.28 15.04
N ARG A 80 20.15 -1.71 13.80
CA ARG A 80 19.02 -1.31 12.95
C ARG A 80 18.99 0.18 12.59
N VAL A 81 20.16 0.79 12.50
CA VAL A 81 20.35 2.13 11.92
C VAL A 81 20.54 1.97 10.41
N LEU A 82 19.82 2.75 9.63
CA LEU A 82 20.02 2.83 8.19
C LEU A 82 21.29 3.62 7.89
N GLU A 83 22.17 3.04 7.09
CA GLU A 83 23.35 3.70 6.54
C GLU A 83 23.27 3.71 5.02
N VAL A 84 23.78 4.77 4.41
CA VAL A 84 23.94 4.88 2.96
C VAL A 84 25.40 5.04 2.59
N ARG A 85 25.77 4.54 1.41
CA ARG A 85 27.12 4.65 0.90
C ARG A 85 27.27 5.97 0.15
N ALA A 86 28.16 6.84 0.63
CA ALA A 86 28.53 8.08 -0.04
C ALA A 86 29.42 7.80 -1.27
N ALA A 87 29.64 8.83 -2.10
CA ALA A 87 30.43 8.71 -3.33
C ALA A 87 31.89 8.33 -3.08
N ASP A 88 32.45 8.74 -1.93
CA ASP A 88 33.79 8.36 -1.47
C ASP A 88 33.86 6.94 -0.87
N GLY A 89 32.74 6.22 -0.87
CA GLY A 89 32.62 4.85 -0.36
C GLY A 89 32.38 4.76 1.15
N THR A 90 32.31 5.88 1.88
CA THR A 90 32.02 5.89 3.32
C THR A 90 30.55 5.58 3.61
N TRP A 91 30.27 5.05 4.79
CA TRP A 91 28.91 4.75 5.25
C TRP A 91 28.41 5.87 6.16
N VAL A 92 27.32 6.52 5.75
CA VAL A 92 26.72 7.66 6.44
C VAL A 92 25.45 7.21 7.17
N PRO A 93 25.36 7.36 8.50
CA PRO A 93 24.16 7.02 9.24
C PRO A 93 23.03 8.02 8.99
N ILE A 94 21.82 7.49 8.84
CA ILE A 94 20.63 8.25 8.48
C ILE A 94 19.69 8.35 9.67
N ARG A 95 19.27 9.58 10.00
CA ARG A 95 18.33 9.86 11.08
C ARG A 95 16.90 9.58 10.67
N ALA A 96 16.53 10.00 9.47
CA ALA A 96 15.19 9.81 8.96
C ALA A 96 15.19 9.52 7.46
N ALA A 97 14.28 8.65 7.04
CA ALA A 97 14.12 8.26 5.66
C ALA A 97 12.65 8.31 5.22
N LEU A 98 12.40 8.89 4.05
CA LEU A 98 11.16 8.68 3.32
C LEU A 98 11.30 7.41 2.50
N ARG A 99 10.50 6.37 2.80
CA ARG A 99 10.53 5.13 2.04
C ARG A 99 9.65 5.21 0.80
N TYR A 100 10.27 5.33 -0.37
CA TYR A 100 9.67 5.16 -1.69
C TYR A 100 10.09 3.82 -2.34
N VAL A 101 9.86 2.73 -1.62
CA VAL A 101 10.19 1.36 -2.05
C VAL A 101 8.89 0.61 -2.29
N THR A 102 8.50 0.42 -3.56
CA THR A 102 7.14 0.01 -3.94
C THR A 102 6.93 -1.49 -4.07
N GLN A 103 7.99 -2.25 -4.32
CA GLN A 103 7.91 -3.71 -4.45
C GLN A 103 8.59 -4.36 -3.26
N ARG A 104 7.92 -5.30 -2.59
CA ARG A 104 8.48 -6.14 -1.49
C ARG A 104 9.49 -5.42 -0.57
N PRO A 105 9.14 -4.25 0.03
CA PRO A 105 10.08 -3.47 0.84
C PRO A 105 10.61 -4.25 2.04
N TRP A 106 9.83 -5.20 2.55
CA TRP A 106 10.19 -6.08 3.65
C TRP A 106 11.37 -7.00 3.36
N ASN A 107 11.80 -7.20 2.10
CA ASN A 107 13.01 -8.00 1.81
C ASN A 107 14.31 -7.31 2.21
N ARG A 108 14.27 -5.99 2.41
CA ARG A 108 15.46 -5.14 2.55
C ARG A 108 15.35 -4.08 3.64
N ILE A 109 14.14 -3.72 4.04
CA ILE A 109 13.89 -2.81 5.16
C ILE A 109 13.31 -3.63 6.31
N PRO A 110 13.97 -3.66 7.48
CA PRO A 110 13.48 -4.40 8.62
C PRO A 110 12.14 -3.80 9.09
N PRO A 111 11.21 -4.63 9.62
CA PRO A 111 9.94 -4.16 10.17
C PRO A 111 10.11 -3.12 11.28
N VAL A 112 11.22 -3.20 12.02
CA VAL A 112 11.59 -2.23 13.05
C VAL A 112 12.94 -1.63 12.72
N SER A 113 13.05 -0.30 12.83
CA SER A 113 14.30 0.44 12.67
C SER A 113 14.50 1.44 13.81
N ARG A 114 15.76 1.78 14.10
CA ARG A 114 16.11 2.95 14.93
C ARG A 114 16.08 4.25 14.13
N THR A 115 16.35 4.19 12.83
CA THR A 115 16.12 5.30 11.91
C THR A 115 14.62 5.53 11.79
N ALA A 116 14.19 6.80 11.86
CA ALA A 116 12.79 7.13 11.66
C ALA A 116 12.42 6.93 10.17
N ILE A 117 11.53 5.99 9.86
CA ILE A 117 11.13 5.72 8.48
C ILE A 117 9.68 6.15 8.29
N LEU A 118 9.45 7.13 7.42
CA LEU A 118 8.10 7.44 6.95
C LEU A 118 7.68 6.37 5.95
N ASN A 119 6.45 5.86 6.12
CA ASN A 119 5.95 4.64 5.47
C ASN A 119 6.84 3.43 5.84
N PRO A 120 6.86 2.97 7.11
CA PRO A 120 7.76 1.90 7.53
C PRO A 120 7.35 0.55 6.92
N ALA A 121 8.29 -0.41 6.87
CA ALA A 121 8.03 -1.76 6.35
C ALA A 121 6.94 -2.49 7.14
N ILE A 122 6.83 -2.25 8.46
CA ILE A 122 5.77 -2.85 9.28
C ILE A 122 4.36 -2.50 8.78
N ALA A 123 4.11 -1.26 8.34
CA ALA A 123 2.80 -0.88 7.82
C ALA A 123 2.42 -1.66 6.55
N CYS A 124 3.40 -2.08 5.74
CA CYS A 124 3.14 -2.96 4.61
C CYS A 124 2.78 -4.38 5.06
N LEU A 125 3.49 -4.92 6.05
CA LEU A 125 3.25 -6.25 6.59
C LEU A 125 1.92 -6.33 7.35
N ALA A 126 1.54 -5.25 8.04
CA ALA A 126 0.34 -5.13 8.85
C ALA A 126 -0.96 -4.94 8.05
N GLY A 127 -0.88 -4.86 6.72
CA GLY A 127 -2.06 -4.77 5.86
C GLY A 127 -1.89 -3.85 4.66
N GLY A 128 -1.00 -2.86 4.72
CA GLY A 128 -0.83 -1.88 3.64
C GLY A 128 -0.39 -2.48 2.30
N ARG A 129 0.21 -3.66 2.30
CA ARG A 129 0.54 -4.47 1.09
C ARG A 129 0.32 -5.96 1.28
N ASN A 130 -0.41 -6.34 2.32
CA ASN A 130 -0.76 -7.72 2.63
C ASN A 130 -2.28 -7.78 2.78
N LYS A 131 -2.97 -8.30 1.77
CA LYS A 131 -4.43 -8.28 1.71
C LYS A 131 -5.05 -9.15 2.81
N LEU A 132 -4.43 -10.29 3.15
CA LEU A 132 -4.89 -11.18 4.22
C LEU A 132 -4.80 -10.48 5.59
N MET A 133 -3.67 -9.84 5.86
CA MET A 133 -3.50 -9.10 7.11
C MET A 133 -4.43 -7.88 7.19
N ALA A 134 -4.67 -7.20 6.06
CA ALA A 134 -5.63 -6.10 5.99
C ALA A 134 -7.05 -6.54 6.35
N ALA A 135 -7.49 -7.70 5.86
CA ALA A 135 -8.80 -8.26 6.20
C ALA A 135 -8.97 -8.42 7.71
N LYS A 136 -8.00 -9.09 8.35
CA LYS A 136 -8.00 -9.29 9.81
C LYS A 136 -7.97 -7.96 10.56
N ALA A 137 -7.18 -7.00 10.10
CA ALA A 137 -7.12 -5.67 10.69
C ALA A 137 -8.47 -4.93 10.60
N TYR A 138 -9.14 -5.02 9.44
CA TYR A 138 -10.44 -4.39 9.21
C TYR A 138 -11.53 -5.04 10.05
N ASP A 139 -11.55 -6.38 10.15
CA ASP A 139 -12.51 -7.11 10.97
C ASP A 139 -12.39 -6.75 12.47
N LEU A 140 -11.16 -6.67 12.98
CA LEU A 140 -10.90 -6.27 14.36
C LEU A 140 -11.37 -4.83 14.63
N LEU A 141 -11.10 -3.89 13.72
CA LEU A 141 -11.56 -2.51 13.86
C LEU A 141 -13.09 -2.41 13.76
N ASN A 142 -13.70 -3.13 12.82
CA ASN A 142 -15.16 -3.18 12.65
C ASN A 142 -15.86 -3.67 13.91
N ALA A 143 -15.34 -4.72 14.55
CA ALA A 143 -15.87 -5.21 15.82
C ALA A 143 -15.80 -4.13 16.93
N LYS A 144 -14.70 -3.37 17.00
CA LYS A 144 -14.52 -2.27 17.96
C LYS A 144 -15.46 -1.10 17.69
N LEU A 145 -15.75 -0.82 16.42
CA LEU A 145 -16.58 0.29 15.99
C LEU A 145 -18.08 -0.05 15.88
N ALA A 146 -18.47 -1.31 16.04
CA ALA A 146 -19.83 -1.80 15.85
C ALA A 146 -20.88 -0.97 16.62
N ARG A 147 -20.61 -0.61 17.87
CA ARG A 147 -21.51 0.22 18.71
C ARG A 147 -21.74 1.64 18.17
N HIS A 148 -20.83 2.13 17.32
CA HIS A 148 -20.90 3.44 16.67
C HIS A 148 -21.51 3.37 15.27
N ARG A 149 -21.92 2.17 14.82
CA ARG A 149 -22.46 1.93 13.46
C ARG A 149 -21.51 2.34 12.34
N LEU A 150 -20.20 2.41 12.64
CA LEU A 150 -19.15 2.62 11.67
C LEU A 150 -18.52 1.28 11.31
N LYS A 151 -18.26 1.08 10.02
CA LYS A 151 -17.50 -0.08 9.54
C LYS A 151 -16.75 0.28 8.26
N ILE A 152 -15.62 -0.37 8.07
CA ILE A 152 -14.94 -0.45 6.78
C ILE A 152 -15.78 -1.34 5.87
N HIS A 153 -16.16 -0.80 4.72
CA HIS A 153 -16.94 -1.52 3.72
C HIS A 153 -16.00 -2.23 2.75
N VAL A 154 -16.19 -3.54 2.64
CA VAL A 154 -15.59 -4.37 1.59
C VAL A 154 -16.69 -5.20 0.94
N PRO A 155 -16.60 -5.50 -0.37
CA PRO A 155 -17.49 -6.49 -0.98
C PRO A 155 -17.31 -7.85 -0.29
N GLU A 156 -18.32 -8.73 -0.42
CA GLU A 156 -18.19 -10.09 0.10
C GLU A 156 -16.92 -10.74 -0.45
N THR A 157 -16.09 -11.28 0.45
CA THR A 157 -14.74 -11.74 0.11
C THR A 157 -14.44 -13.06 0.81
N ILE A 158 -14.00 -14.03 0.03
CA ILE A 158 -13.39 -15.28 0.48
C ILE A 158 -11.89 -15.06 0.46
N TRP A 159 -11.27 -15.09 1.63
CA TRP A 159 -9.87 -14.67 1.79
C TRP A 159 -8.86 -15.78 1.56
N ASP A 160 -9.28 -17.03 1.70
CA ASP A 160 -8.43 -18.21 1.63
C ASP A 160 -9.09 -19.27 0.74
N ALA A 161 -9.00 -19.05 -0.57
CA ALA A 161 -9.47 -20.00 -1.57
C ALA A 161 -8.26 -20.61 -2.28
N SER A 162 -8.16 -21.93 -2.30
CA SER A 162 -7.22 -22.61 -3.19
C SER A 162 -7.62 -22.40 -4.64
N MET A 163 -6.67 -22.54 -5.59
CA MET A 163 -6.96 -22.39 -7.02
C MET A 163 -8.13 -23.30 -7.47
N ARG A 164 -8.20 -24.52 -6.92
CA ARG A 164 -9.24 -25.52 -7.24
C ARG A 164 -10.62 -25.13 -6.71
N GLU A 165 -10.70 -24.31 -5.67
CA GLU A 165 -11.96 -23.85 -5.08
C GLU A 165 -12.49 -22.58 -5.75
N VAL A 166 -11.67 -21.87 -6.55
CA VAL A 166 -12.08 -20.64 -7.22
C VAL A 166 -13.40 -20.81 -8.01
N PRO A 167 -13.58 -21.86 -8.85
CA PRO A 167 -14.86 -22.08 -9.55
C PRO A 167 -16.06 -22.22 -8.61
N LEU A 168 -15.89 -22.91 -7.47
CA LEU A 168 -16.94 -23.13 -6.48
C LEU A 168 -17.39 -21.80 -5.84
N TRP A 169 -16.44 -20.96 -5.46
CA TRP A 169 -16.74 -19.66 -4.87
C TRP A 169 -17.37 -18.69 -5.87
N LEU A 170 -16.93 -18.71 -7.13
CA LEU A 170 -17.57 -17.93 -8.20
C LEU A 170 -19.00 -18.39 -8.46
N ALA A 171 -19.24 -19.71 -8.50
CA ALA A 171 -20.59 -20.26 -8.63
C ALA A 171 -21.51 -19.79 -7.49
N ARG A 172 -21.03 -19.81 -6.24
CA ARG A 172 -21.73 -19.24 -5.08
C ARG A 172 -22.04 -17.75 -5.24
N MET A 173 -21.18 -17.00 -5.94
CA MET A 173 -21.34 -15.57 -6.22
C MET A 173 -22.16 -15.27 -7.49
N GLY A 174 -22.86 -16.27 -8.06
CA GLY A 174 -23.67 -16.09 -9.27
C GLY A 174 -22.88 -16.22 -10.58
N GLY A 175 -21.74 -16.90 -10.55
CA GLY A 175 -20.92 -17.23 -11.72
C GLY A 175 -19.90 -16.16 -12.13
N ILE A 176 -19.91 -15.00 -11.48
CA ILE A 176 -18.97 -13.90 -11.76
C ILE A 176 -18.31 -13.41 -10.47
N GLY A 177 -17.10 -12.87 -10.58
CA GLY A 177 -16.32 -12.44 -9.43
C GLY A 177 -14.96 -11.84 -9.79
N VAL A 178 -14.21 -11.44 -8.77
CA VAL A 178 -12.83 -10.97 -8.90
C VAL A 178 -11.91 -11.89 -8.12
N VAL A 179 -10.93 -12.46 -8.80
CA VAL A 179 -9.88 -13.28 -8.19
C VAL A 179 -8.61 -12.45 -8.03
N LYS A 180 -8.02 -12.46 -6.84
CA LYS A 180 -6.83 -11.68 -6.52
C LYS A 180 -5.78 -12.55 -5.90
N ASN A 181 -4.56 -12.43 -6.40
CA ASN A 181 -3.40 -12.92 -5.69
C ASN A 181 -3.18 -12.03 -4.44
N PRO A 182 -3.15 -12.58 -3.22
CA PRO A 182 -2.99 -11.80 -1.99
C PRO A 182 -1.65 -11.06 -1.95
N TYR A 183 -0.61 -11.60 -2.57
CA TYR A 183 0.79 -11.17 -2.47
C TYR A 183 1.26 -10.31 -3.65
N SER A 184 0.45 -10.21 -4.71
CA SER A 184 0.70 -9.30 -5.82
C SER A 184 0.41 -7.83 -5.46
N ASN A 185 1.17 -6.91 -6.06
CA ASN A 185 1.06 -5.47 -5.82
C ASN A 185 0.86 -4.71 -7.13
N ALA A 186 0.43 -3.43 -7.02
CA ALA A 186 0.24 -2.53 -8.17
C ALA A 186 -0.74 -3.04 -9.24
N GLY A 187 -1.73 -3.84 -8.82
CA GLY A 187 -2.82 -4.29 -9.69
C GLY A 187 -2.43 -5.34 -10.72
N GLN A 188 -1.27 -5.97 -10.56
CA GLN A 188 -0.95 -7.26 -11.16
C GLN A 188 -1.61 -8.38 -10.34
N GLY A 189 -1.96 -9.50 -10.97
CA GLY A 189 -2.60 -10.64 -10.28
C GLY A 189 -4.00 -10.32 -9.77
N VAL A 190 -4.76 -9.50 -10.50
CA VAL A 190 -6.20 -9.28 -10.30
C VAL A 190 -6.88 -9.71 -11.60
N TYR A 191 -7.86 -10.59 -11.49
CA TYR A 191 -8.58 -11.18 -12.60
C TYR A 191 -10.06 -10.93 -12.39
N THR A 192 -10.69 -10.23 -13.32
CA THR A 192 -12.14 -10.11 -13.39
C THR A 192 -12.66 -11.30 -14.19
N ILE A 193 -13.62 -12.02 -13.63
CA ILE A 193 -14.20 -13.21 -14.24
C ILE A 193 -15.68 -12.95 -14.40
N THR A 194 -16.09 -12.76 -15.65
CA THR A 194 -17.47 -12.48 -16.06
C THR A 194 -18.01 -13.52 -17.04
N SER A 195 -17.16 -14.44 -17.50
CA SER A 195 -17.53 -15.51 -18.43
C SER A 195 -16.78 -16.82 -18.13
N PRO A 196 -17.29 -17.98 -18.60
CA PRO A 196 -16.57 -19.25 -18.51
C PRO A 196 -15.19 -19.20 -19.19
N ALA A 197 -15.06 -18.50 -20.31
CA ALA A 197 -13.79 -18.38 -21.02
C ALA A 197 -12.72 -17.65 -20.20
N GLU A 198 -13.09 -16.61 -19.44
CA GLU A 198 -12.17 -15.92 -18.53
C GLU A 198 -11.79 -16.79 -17.33
N LEU A 199 -12.72 -17.61 -16.84
CA LEU A 199 -12.43 -18.59 -15.80
C LEU A 199 -11.44 -19.65 -16.30
N ASP A 200 -11.68 -20.23 -17.47
CA ASP A 200 -10.81 -21.25 -18.08
C ASP A 200 -9.41 -20.67 -18.33
N ALA A 201 -9.32 -19.44 -18.84
CA ALA A 201 -8.06 -18.74 -19.03
C ALA A 201 -7.31 -18.51 -17.71
N PHE A 202 -8.02 -18.14 -16.64
CA PHE A 202 -7.42 -18.03 -15.32
C PHE A 202 -6.94 -19.39 -14.81
N MET A 203 -7.75 -20.44 -14.92
CA MET A 203 -7.42 -21.79 -14.44
C MET A 203 -6.26 -22.43 -15.21
N ALA A 204 -6.07 -22.07 -16.49
CA ALA A 204 -4.93 -22.50 -17.30
C ALA A 204 -3.65 -21.67 -17.10
N SER A 205 -3.75 -20.51 -16.42
CA SER A 205 -2.61 -19.61 -16.25
C SER A 205 -1.61 -20.14 -15.23
N GLU A 206 -0.31 -19.91 -15.48
CA GLU A 206 0.75 -20.29 -14.55
C GLU A 206 0.72 -19.37 -13.31
N GLN A 207 0.43 -19.95 -12.15
CA GLN A 207 0.34 -19.23 -10.89
C GLN A 207 1.51 -19.60 -9.97
N HIS A 208 2.15 -18.59 -9.40
CA HIS A 208 3.27 -18.80 -8.47
C HIS A 208 2.79 -19.16 -7.05
N TYR A 209 1.50 -19.03 -6.77
CA TYR A 209 0.86 -19.24 -5.47
C TYR A 209 -0.44 -20.01 -5.69
N ASP A 210 -0.81 -20.89 -4.75
CA ASP A 210 -2.06 -21.67 -4.82
C ASP A 210 -3.20 -21.02 -4.02
N GLN A 211 -2.93 -19.99 -3.22
CA GLN A 211 -3.94 -19.27 -2.44
C GLN A 211 -4.36 -17.96 -3.11
N PHE A 212 -5.68 -17.75 -3.14
CA PHE A 212 -6.33 -16.62 -3.78
C PHE A 212 -7.40 -16.02 -2.87
N ILE A 213 -7.70 -14.75 -3.15
CA ILE A 213 -8.86 -14.05 -2.63
C ILE A 213 -9.91 -14.04 -3.74
N VAL A 214 -11.10 -14.57 -3.46
CA VAL A 214 -12.27 -14.49 -4.37
C VAL A 214 -13.23 -13.47 -3.79
N GLN A 215 -13.48 -12.39 -4.52
CA GLN A 215 -14.30 -11.28 -4.07
C GLN A 215 -15.49 -11.07 -5.01
N ALA A 216 -16.63 -10.70 -4.44
CA ALA A 216 -17.81 -10.30 -5.20
C ALA A 216 -17.46 -9.15 -6.15
N LEU A 217 -17.78 -9.35 -7.41
CA LEU A 217 -17.62 -8.36 -8.47
C LEU A 217 -18.77 -7.36 -8.40
N ILE A 218 -18.41 -6.08 -8.36
CA ILE A 218 -19.33 -4.97 -8.50
C ILE A 218 -19.42 -4.68 -9.99
N GLY A 219 -20.61 -4.85 -10.57
CA GLY A 219 -20.88 -4.57 -11.98
C GLY A 219 -21.86 -3.40 -12.09
N ASN A 220 -22.91 -3.57 -12.88
CA ASN A 220 -24.03 -2.64 -12.99
C ASN A 220 -25.31 -3.22 -12.35
N SER A 221 -26.45 -2.55 -12.54
CA SER A 221 -27.74 -2.99 -12.01
C SER A 221 -28.27 -4.28 -12.64
N SER A 222 -27.95 -4.56 -13.91
CA SER A 222 -28.34 -5.79 -14.62
C SER A 222 -27.48 -6.98 -14.16
N TRP A 223 -26.16 -6.81 -14.13
CA TRP A 223 -25.20 -7.84 -13.76
C TRP A 223 -24.21 -7.35 -12.70
N SER A 224 -24.05 -8.13 -11.66
CA SER A 224 -23.15 -7.97 -10.51
C SER A 224 -23.19 -9.28 -9.73
N SER A 225 -22.13 -9.62 -9.00
CA SER A 225 -22.11 -10.83 -8.18
C SER A 225 -23.27 -10.84 -7.18
N THR A 226 -23.83 -12.03 -6.98
CA THR A 226 -24.84 -12.29 -5.95
C THR A 226 -24.12 -12.52 -4.62
N THR A 227 -24.57 -11.83 -3.57
CA THR A 227 -24.00 -11.93 -2.21
C THR A 227 -25.11 -12.22 -1.21
N GLY A 228 -24.75 -12.72 -0.03
CA GLY A 228 -25.74 -13.06 1.00
C GLY A 228 -26.44 -11.86 1.64
N ASN A 229 -25.89 -10.65 1.48
CA ASN A 229 -26.40 -9.44 2.14
C ASN A 229 -27.13 -8.52 1.17
N ALA A 230 -26.41 -7.96 0.20
CA ALA A 230 -26.91 -6.92 -0.69
C ALA A 230 -26.09 -6.88 -1.99
N ARG A 231 -26.77 -6.68 -3.12
CA ARG A 231 -26.13 -6.53 -4.43
C ARG A 231 -25.52 -5.13 -4.52
N LEU A 232 -24.22 -5.05 -4.81
CA LEU A 232 -23.51 -3.81 -5.05
C LEU A 232 -23.39 -3.59 -6.56
N TYR A 233 -23.56 -2.35 -7.00
CA TYR A 233 -23.31 -1.92 -8.37
C TYR A 233 -22.50 -0.62 -8.38
N HIS A 234 -21.78 -0.39 -9.46
CA HIS A 234 -21.06 0.85 -9.67
C HIS A 234 -22.05 1.99 -9.90
N VAL A 235 -21.85 3.11 -9.19
CA VAL A 235 -22.44 4.40 -9.59
C VAL A 235 -21.81 4.85 -10.92
N GLY A 236 -20.52 4.55 -11.11
CA GLY A 236 -19.77 4.87 -12.31
C GLY A 236 -19.59 6.38 -12.51
N THR A 237 -19.10 6.77 -13.69
CA THR A 237 -19.08 8.18 -14.10
C THR A 237 -20.48 8.64 -14.50
N VAL A 238 -20.73 9.96 -14.43
CA VAL A 238 -21.83 10.61 -15.15
C VAL A 238 -21.78 10.15 -16.62
N PRO A 239 -22.92 9.73 -17.21
CA PRO A 239 -22.97 9.31 -18.59
C PRO A 239 -22.38 10.36 -19.54
N ASP A 240 -21.57 9.93 -20.50
CA ASP A 240 -21.12 10.82 -21.56
C ASP A 240 -22.25 11.12 -22.57
N ARG A 241 -21.96 11.88 -23.63
CA ARG A 241 -22.95 12.23 -24.67
C ARG A 241 -23.52 11.01 -25.42
N LYS A 242 -22.86 9.86 -25.36
CA LYS A 242 -23.30 8.59 -25.95
C LYS A 242 -24.01 7.70 -24.91
N GLY A 243 -24.19 8.18 -23.68
CA GLY A 243 -24.78 7.41 -22.58
C GLY A 243 -23.80 6.46 -21.91
N ASN A 244 -22.50 6.53 -22.22
CA ASN A 244 -21.52 5.61 -21.67
C ASN A 244 -21.19 5.95 -20.21
N ILE A 245 -21.23 4.93 -19.36
CA ILE A 245 -20.81 4.99 -17.96
C ILE A 245 -19.52 4.18 -17.80
N TYR A 246 -18.53 4.75 -17.13
CA TYR A 246 -17.26 4.09 -16.88
C TYR A 246 -17.10 3.73 -15.41
N VAL A 247 -16.49 2.59 -15.11
CA VAL A 247 -15.98 2.32 -13.76
C VAL A 247 -14.87 3.32 -13.43
N ALA A 248 -14.89 3.84 -12.21
CA ALA A 248 -13.80 4.61 -11.65
C ALA A 248 -13.53 4.18 -10.20
N ASP A 249 -12.26 4.20 -9.78
CA ASP A 249 -11.89 4.06 -8.37
C ASP A 249 -11.49 5.41 -7.80
N LEU A 250 -12.11 5.81 -6.68
CA LEU A 250 -11.76 7.03 -5.95
C LEU A 250 -10.65 6.73 -4.93
N ARG A 251 -9.67 7.62 -4.83
CA ARG A 251 -8.55 7.50 -3.90
C ARG A 251 -8.36 8.78 -3.12
N CYS A 252 -8.51 8.68 -1.80
CA CYS A 252 -8.15 9.74 -0.88
C CYS A 252 -6.74 9.48 -0.33
N MET A 253 -5.83 10.44 -0.53
CA MET A 253 -4.52 10.42 0.13
C MET A 253 -4.63 11.19 1.44
N VAL A 254 -4.36 10.52 2.54
CA VAL A 254 -4.48 11.06 3.89
C VAL A 254 -3.14 10.98 4.60
N VAL A 255 -2.82 12.01 5.38
CA VAL A 255 -1.67 11.99 6.29
C VAL A 255 -2.14 12.14 7.72
N ALA A 256 -1.47 11.43 8.63
CA ALA A 256 -1.67 11.55 10.07
C ALA A 256 -0.52 12.37 10.68
N GLY A 257 -0.85 13.23 11.62
CA GLY A 257 0.13 14.00 12.38
C GLY A 257 -0.39 14.35 13.78
N ARG A 258 0.33 15.24 14.48
CA ARG A 258 -0.05 15.66 15.85
C ARG A 258 -1.44 16.29 15.94
N LEU A 259 -1.94 16.85 14.85
CA LEU A 259 -3.25 17.48 14.76
C LEU A 259 -4.35 16.54 14.23
N GLY A 260 -4.07 15.24 14.12
CA GLY A 260 -5.00 14.24 13.56
C GLY A 260 -4.77 13.96 12.08
N PHE A 261 -5.81 13.44 11.43
CA PHE A 261 -5.80 13.09 10.01
C PHE A 261 -6.18 14.30 9.15
N ARG A 262 -5.55 14.43 7.98
CA ARG A 262 -5.92 15.44 6.98
C ARG A 262 -5.81 14.87 5.57
N PRO A 263 -6.78 15.15 4.67
CA PRO A 263 -6.63 14.82 3.27
C PRO A 263 -5.52 15.68 2.65
N VAL A 264 -4.79 15.12 1.70
CA VAL A 264 -3.69 15.78 0.98
C VAL A 264 -4.01 15.88 -0.51
N ALA A 265 -4.61 14.84 -1.07
CA ALA A 265 -5.10 14.85 -2.44
C ALA A 265 -6.21 13.83 -2.60
N ILE A 266 -7.10 14.09 -3.54
CA ILE A 266 -8.11 13.14 -3.97
C ILE A 266 -8.00 13.03 -5.49
N TYR A 267 -8.04 11.81 -5.98
CA TYR A 267 -8.04 11.54 -7.42
C TYR A 267 -8.81 10.26 -7.69
N ALA A 268 -9.24 10.07 -8.93
CA ALA A 268 -9.80 8.83 -9.39
C ALA A 268 -9.06 8.31 -10.63
N ARG A 269 -9.20 7.01 -10.89
CA ARG A 269 -8.74 6.42 -12.15
C ARG A 269 -9.92 5.74 -12.81
N ARG A 270 -10.08 6.00 -14.10
CA ARG A 270 -11.19 5.46 -14.89
C ARG A 270 -10.77 4.20 -15.66
N ALA A 271 -11.70 3.27 -15.85
CA ALA A 271 -11.56 2.16 -16.77
C ALA A 271 -11.32 2.65 -18.21
N ARG A 272 -10.85 1.74 -19.07
CA ARG A 272 -10.53 2.05 -20.47
C ARG A 272 -11.81 2.13 -21.29
N GLU A 273 -12.62 1.09 -21.18
CA GLU A 273 -13.89 0.93 -21.86
C GLU A 273 -15.06 1.20 -20.91
N PRO A 274 -16.22 1.59 -21.44
CA PRO A 274 -17.42 1.75 -20.63
C PRO A 274 -17.97 0.40 -20.16
N LEU A 275 -18.77 0.43 -19.08
CA LEU A 275 -19.55 -0.73 -18.66
C LEU A 275 -20.57 -1.09 -19.73
N THR A 276 -20.62 -2.37 -20.09
CA THR A 276 -21.67 -2.90 -20.95
C THR A 276 -22.98 -3.03 -20.18
N ALA A 277 -24.11 -2.93 -20.89
CA ALA A 277 -25.42 -3.17 -20.28
C ALA A 277 -25.56 -4.63 -19.82
N GLU A 278 -25.12 -5.57 -20.67
CA GLU A 278 -25.13 -7.02 -20.43
C GLU A 278 -23.75 -7.63 -20.66
N LEU A 279 -23.52 -8.84 -20.14
CA LEU A 279 -22.30 -9.61 -20.38
C LEU A 279 -22.46 -10.46 -21.64
N ASP A 280 -22.02 -9.92 -22.79
CA ASP A 280 -22.09 -10.58 -24.09
C ASP A 280 -20.77 -11.27 -24.50
N GLY A 281 -19.70 -11.10 -23.71
CA GLY A 281 -18.37 -11.63 -23.99
C GLY A 281 -17.62 -10.91 -25.11
N ALA A 282 -18.16 -9.81 -25.66
CA ALA A 282 -17.52 -9.06 -26.74
C ALA A 282 -16.32 -8.24 -26.26
N LEU A 283 -16.36 -7.77 -25.01
CA LEU A 283 -15.26 -7.07 -24.35
C LEU A 283 -14.61 -7.95 -23.30
N HIS A 284 -13.28 -7.89 -23.25
CA HIS A 284 -12.52 -8.46 -22.13
C HIS A 284 -12.88 -7.67 -20.86
N SER A 285 -13.34 -8.34 -19.81
CA SER A 285 -13.95 -7.67 -18.65
C SER A 285 -13.02 -6.68 -17.97
N TRP A 286 -11.71 -6.95 -18.00
CA TRP A 286 -10.71 -6.05 -17.44
C TRP A 286 -10.67 -4.67 -18.11
N ASP A 287 -11.03 -4.55 -19.39
CA ASP A 287 -11.01 -3.27 -20.08
C ASP A 287 -12.10 -2.32 -19.54
N MET A 288 -13.25 -2.87 -19.13
CA MET A 288 -14.36 -2.10 -18.56
C MET A 288 -14.35 -1.98 -17.02
N LEU A 289 -13.69 -2.91 -16.31
CA LEU A 289 -13.63 -2.93 -14.84
C LEU A 289 -12.27 -2.47 -14.27
N GLY A 290 -11.20 -2.57 -15.05
CA GLY A 290 -9.82 -2.34 -14.62
C GLY A 290 -9.41 -0.86 -14.69
N THR A 291 -9.18 -0.24 -13.53
CA THR A 291 -8.78 1.19 -13.46
C THR A 291 -7.26 1.43 -13.39
N ASN A 292 -6.44 0.39 -13.54
CA ASN A 292 -4.99 0.55 -13.53
C ASN A 292 -4.52 1.36 -14.74
N LEU A 293 -3.65 2.34 -14.48
CA LEU A 293 -3.10 3.21 -15.52
C LEU A 293 -1.88 2.61 -16.23
N SER A 294 -1.20 1.65 -15.58
CA SER A 294 -0.01 1.00 -16.15
C SER A 294 -0.39 0.10 -17.31
N ILE A 295 0.31 0.25 -18.43
CA ILE A 295 0.15 -0.58 -19.63
C ILE A 295 1.48 -1.22 -20.00
N LYS A 296 1.45 -2.50 -20.37
CA LYS A 296 2.60 -3.18 -20.93
C LYS A 296 2.61 -2.95 -22.43
N ARG A 297 3.70 -2.41 -22.96
CA ARG A 297 3.88 -2.18 -24.40
C ARG A 297 4.36 -3.46 -25.09
N PRO A 298 4.21 -3.58 -26.42
CA PRO A 298 4.65 -4.75 -27.18
C PRO A 298 6.14 -5.07 -27.03
N ASP A 299 6.96 -4.04 -26.81
CA ASP A 299 8.41 -4.14 -26.57
C ASP A 299 8.76 -4.62 -25.14
N GLY A 300 7.76 -4.94 -24.31
CA GLY A 300 7.92 -5.36 -22.93
C GLY A 300 8.14 -4.21 -21.94
N SER A 301 8.24 -2.96 -22.41
CA SER A 301 8.34 -1.78 -21.54
C SER A 301 7.00 -1.41 -20.92
N TRP A 302 7.03 -0.58 -19.87
CA TRP A 302 5.82 -0.10 -19.20
C TRP A 302 5.52 1.36 -19.56
N GLY A 303 4.28 1.61 -19.97
CA GLY A 303 3.71 2.95 -20.13
C GLY A 303 2.68 3.28 -19.04
N THR A 304 2.18 4.51 -19.05
CA THR A 304 1.09 4.97 -18.18
C THR A 304 0.06 5.73 -19.01
N GLN A 305 -1.22 5.41 -18.83
CA GLN A 305 -2.36 6.07 -19.46
C GLN A 305 -2.86 7.23 -18.59
N THR A 306 -2.16 8.36 -18.62
CA THR A 306 -2.46 9.51 -17.76
C THR A 306 -3.79 10.19 -18.12
N GLU A 307 -4.30 10.01 -19.34
CA GLU A 307 -5.59 10.52 -19.80
C GLU A 307 -6.80 9.94 -19.05
N ARG A 308 -6.61 8.83 -18.31
CA ARG A 308 -7.64 8.21 -17.45
C ARG A 308 -7.51 8.59 -15.98
N LEU A 309 -6.53 9.42 -15.62
CA LEU A 309 -6.36 9.97 -14.28
C LEU A 309 -7.20 11.24 -14.14
N MET A 310 -8.10 11.25 -13.17
CA MET A 310 -9.01 12.38 -12.91
C MET A 310 -8.64 12.98 -11.55
N LEU A 311 -8.04 14.17 -11.55
CA LEU A 311 -7.59 14.85 -10.33
C LEU A 311 -8.70 15.74 -9.78
N MET A 312 -8.87 15.83 -8.45
CA MET A 312 -9.95 16.62 -7.84
C MET A 312 -9.95 18.11 -8.23
N ASP A 313 -8.79 18.68 -8.51
CA ASP A 313 -8.62 20.05 -9.00
C ASP A 313 -8.85 20.19 -10.52
N GLY A 314 -9.04 19.08 -11.23
CA GLY A 314 -9.37 19.01 -12.65
C GLY A 314 -10.87 19.17 -12.93
N ARG A 315 -11.21 19.83 -14.04
CA ARG A 315 -12.61 20.02 -14.47
C ARG A 315 -13.32 18.69 -14.77
N ASP A 316 -12.55 17.69 -15.19
CA ASP A 316 -13.01 16.37 -15.54
C ASP A 316 -13.42 15.53 -14.31
N PHE A 317 -12.96 15.87 -13.10
CA PHE A 317 -13.35 15.17 -11.86
C PHE A 317 -14.87 15.16 -11.63
N ASN A 318 -15.55 16.24 -12.01
CA ASN A 318 -17.01 16.34 -11.91
C ASN A 318 -17.74 15.27 -12.74
N ARG A 319 -17.08 14.66 -13.73
CA ARG A 319 -17.64 13.51 -14.48
C ARG A 319 -17.74 12.25 -13.62
N LEU A 320 -17.15 12.19 -12.43
CA LEU A 320 -17.36 11.08 -11.51
C LEU A 320 -18.77 11.08 -10.90
N GLY A 321 -19.46 12.22 -10.91
CA GLY A 321 -20.81 12.32 -10.33
C GLY A 321 -20.84 12.15 -8.81
N VAL A 322 -19.69 12.26 -8.13
CA VAL A 322 -19.57 12.13 -6.68
C VAL A 322 -19.92 13.44 -5.98
N GLY A 323 -20.79 13.36 -4.99
CA GLY A 323 -21.17 14.47 -4.13
C GLY A 323 -20.24 14.65 -2.93
N LEU A 324 -20.54 15.66 -2.10
CA LEU A 324 -19.80 15.90 -0.87
C LEU A 324 -19.89 14.71 0.09
N ASP A 325 -21.06 14.09 0.21
CA ASP A 325 -21.29 12.95 1.11
C ASP A 325 -20.44 11.74 0.70
N ASP A 326 -20.32 11.46 -0.60
CA ASP A 326 -19.45 10.39 -1.13
C ASP A 326 -17.96 10.65 -0.82
N LEU A 327 -17.54 11.91 -0.91
CA LEU A 327 -16.16 12.31 -0.58
C LEU A 327 -15.89 12.20 0.93
N ILE A 328 -16.86 12.58 1.77
CA ILE A 328 -16.78 12.40 3.22
C ILE A 328 -16.69 10.92 3.56
N GLU A 329 -17.55 10.08 2.98
CA GLU A 329 -17.51 8.64 3.18
C GLU A 329 -16.19 8.04 2.72
N GLY A 330 -15.71 8.39 1.52
CA GLY A 330 -14.40 7.95 1.01
C GLY A 330 -13.24 8.36 1.93
N TYR A 331 -13.29 9.55 2.53
CA TYR A 331 -12.31 10.00 3.52
C TYR A 331 -12.41 9.18 4.81
N LEU A 332 -13.61 8.95 5.35
CA LEU A 332 -13.84 8.15 6.55
C LEU A 332 -13.36 6.70 6.37
N GLN A 333 -13.71 6.06 5.25
CA GLN A 333 -13.23 4.72 4.89
C GLN A 333 -11.71 4.65 4.84
N THR A 334 -11.06 5.69 4.29
CA THR A 334 -9.60 5.80 4.24
C THR A 334 -8.98 5.93 5.63
N VAL A 335 -9.52 6.81 6.48
CA VAL A 335 -9.04 7.02 7.86
C VAL A 335 -9.21 5.76 8.68
N MET A 336 -10.38 5.10 8.63
CA MET A 336 -10.61 3.84 9.33
C MET A 336 -9.64 2.74 8.86
N SER A 337 -9.41 2.62 7.56
CA SER A 337 -8.43 1.66 7.01
C SER A 337 -7.01 1.93 7.51
N MET A 338 -6.62 3.21 7.60
CA MET A 338 -5.31 3.58 8.18
C MET A 338 -5.23 3.21 9.66
N ILE A 339 -6.26 3.50 10.45
CA ILE A 339 -6.31 3.15 11.88
C ILE A 339 -6.21 1.64 12.07
N ALA A 340 -6.94 0.85 11.28
CA ALA A 340 -6.90 -0.60 11.35
C ALA A 340 -5.48 -1.14 11.11
N ILE A 341 -4.81 -0.66 10.05
CA ILE A 341 -3.44 -1.07 9.71
C ILE A 341 -2.44 -0.62 10.79
N ASP A 342 -2.61 0.58 11.34
CA ASP A 342 -1.74 1.11 12.41
C ASP A 342 -1.91 0.31 13.71
N GLU A 343 -3.14 0.02 14.12
CA GLU A 343 -3.43 -0.84 15.28
C GLU A 343 -2.86 -2.26 15.09
N MET A 344 -2.95 -2.83 13.88
CA MET A 344 -2.32 -4.11 13.57
C MET A 344 -0.79 -4.03 13.62
N ALA A 345 -0.18 -2.96 13.09
CA ALA A 345 1.25 -2.75 13.14
C ALA A 345 1.77 -2.66 14.59
N ASP A 346 1.01 -1.99 15.46
CA ASP A 346 1.31 -1.90 16.90
C ASP A 346 1.21 -3.25 17.60
N GLN A 347 0.22 -4.09 17.26
CA GLN A 347 0.11 -5.46 17.80
C GLN A 347 1.31 -6.32 17.40
N LEU A 348 1.81 -6.16 16.17
CA LEU A 348 2.97 -6.89 15.65
C LEU A 348 4.30 -6.40 16.24
N ILE A 349 4.30 -5.36 17.08
CA ILE A 349 5.50 -4.83 17.74
C ILE A 349 5.34 -4.95 19.26
N THR A 350 6.40 -5.34 19.97
CA THR A 350 6.41 -5.33 21.43
C THR A 350 6.69 -3.93 21.98
N LYS A 351 6.39 -3.68 23.27
CA LYS A 351 6.79 -2.44 23.95
C LYS A 351 8.29 -2.17 23.87
N ALA A 352 9.11 -3.22 23.80
CA ALA A 352 10.56 -3.16 23.62
C ALA A 352 11.00 -2.99 22.14
N LYS A 353 10.08 -2.59 21.23
CA LYS A 353 10.32 -2.42 19.80
C LYS A 353 10.94 -3.67 19.14
N LYS A 354 10.42 -4.85 19.48
CA LYS A 354 10.75 -6.11 18.79
C LYS A 354 9.58 -6.57 17.94
N PHE A 355 9.85 -7.09 16.75
CA PHE A 355 8.82 -7.65 15.88
C PHE A 355 8.33 -8.99 16.45
N ARG A 356 7.00 -9.15 16.58
CA ARG A 356 6.37 -10.36 17.10
C ARG A 356 6.24 -11.40 15.99
N ARG A 357 7.35 -12.03 15.66
CA ARG A 357 7.43 -12.96 14.53
C ARG A 357 6.40 -14.09 14.60
N ARG A 358 6.30 -14.78 15.73
CA ARG A 358 5.34 -15.88 15.92
C ARG A 358 3.89 -15.46 15.72
N LEU A 359 3.54 -14.25 16.18
CA LEU A 359 2.19 -13.70 15.98
C LEU A 359 1.95 -13.40 14.51
N PHE A 360 2.93 -12.76 13.83
CA PHE A 360 2.84 -12.50 12.41
C PHE A 360 2.61 -13.79 11.60
N ASP A 361 3.42 -14.82 11.84
CA ASP A 361 3.29 -16.11 11.16
C ASP A 361 1.92 -16.76 11.43
N SER A 362 1.42 -16.71 12.67
CA SER A 362 0.09 -17.25 13.00
C SER A 362 -1.09 -16.50 12.38
N LEU A 363 -0.87 -15.25 11.94
CA LEU A 363 -1.88 -14.42 11.31
C LEU A 363 -1.73 -14.40 9.79
N ASN A 364 -0.70 -15.05 9.24
CA ASN A 364 -0.36 -14.96 7.84
C ASN A 364 0.23 -16.28 7.34
N ASP A 365 -0.57 -17.02 6.58
CA ASP A 365 -0.22 -18.35 6.07
C ASP A 365 0.69 -18.31 4.82
N ASP A 366 1.28 -17.15 4.49
CA ASP A 366 2.28 -17.03 3.41
C ASP A 366 3.69 -17.39 3.90
N GLU A 367 4.15 -18.60 3.60
CA GLU A 367 5.51 -19.04 3.90
C GLU A 367 6.60 -18.19 3.22
N ALA A 368 6.36 -17.66 2.01
CA ALA A 368 7.33 -16.86 1.28
C ALA A 368 7.50 -15.46 1.90
N LEU A 369 6.39 -14.82 2.29
CA LEU A 369 6.42 -13.56 3.03
C LEU A 369 6.98 -13.75 4.44
N ALA A 370 6.63 -14.84 5.11
CA ALA A 370 7.20 -15.21 6.40
C ALA A 370 8.73 -15.35 6.28
N LYS A 371 9.23 -16.13 5.31
CA LYS A 371 10.67 -16.29 5.08
C LYS A 371 11.36 -14.96 4.78
N ALA A 372 10.80 -14.15 3.89
CA ALA A 372 11.35 -12.84 3.54
C ALA A 372 11.42 -11.88 4.74
N ALA A 373 10.38 -11.85 5.57
CA ALA A 373 10.40 -11.10 6.82
C ALA A 373 11.45 -11.63 7.81
N ALA A 374 11.82 -12.91 7.73
CA ALA A 374 12.86 -13.53 8.57
C ALA A 374 14.24 -13.03 8.15
N ASP A 375 14.51 -13.09 6.86
CA ASP A 375 15.79 -12.72 6.27
C ASP A 375 16.07 -11.22 6.50
N ALA A 376 15.05 -10.38 6.40
CA ALA A 376 15.15 -8.95 6.69
C ALA A 376 15.47 -8.61 8.15
N LEU A 377 15.07 -9.48 9.09
CA LEU A 377 15.37 -9.35 10.52
C LEU A 377 16.76 -9.89 10.87
N ALA A 378 17.27 -10.86 10.12
CA ALA A 378 18.57 -11.49 10.34
C ALA A 378 19.76 -10.61 9.93
N GLY A 379 19.53 -9.55 9.16
CA GLY A 379 20.60 -8.70 8.60
C GLY A 379 21.39 -9.43 7.51
N PRO A 380 22.37 -8.77 6.86
CA PRO A 380 23.19 -9.43 5.86
C PRO A 380 23.97 -10.58 6.51
N ARG A 381 23.73 -11.81 6.04
CA ARG A 381 24.55 -12.97 6.42
C ARG A 381 26.00 -12.63 6.07
N LYS A 382 26.91 -12.72 7.05
CA LYS A 382 28.36 -12.66 6.77
C LYS A 382 28.63 -13.66 5.66
N ALA A 383 29.03 -13.18 4.48
CA ALA A 383 29.47 -14.04 3.40
C ALA A 383 30.46 -15.03 4.00
N SER A 384 30.11 -16.32 4.01
CA SER A 384 31.04 -17.33 4.50
C SER A 384 32.31 -17.15 3.68
N ARG A 385 33.40 -16.72 4.31
CA ARG A 385 34.73 -16.83 3.75
C ARG A 385 34.99 -18.33 3.61
N ARG A 386 34.45 -18.96 2.56
CA ARG A 386 35.06 -20.15 1.99
C ARG A 386 36.42 -19.66 1.50
N ARG A 387 37.43 -19.82 2.35
CA ARG A 387 38.82 -19.85 1.93
C ARG A 387 38.86 -20.85 0.77
N ARG A 388 38.88 -20.35 -0.47
CA ARG A 388 39.42 -21.13 -1.57
C ARG A 388 40.87 -21.38 -1.16
N ARG A 389 41.14 -22.56 -0.60
CA ARG A 389 42.49 -23.10 -0.63
C ARG A 389 42.84 -23.15 -2.11
N ARG A 390 43.70 -22.24 -2.56
CA ARG A 390 44.38 -22.40 -3.84
C ARG A 390 45.04 -23.77 -3.78
N ARG A 391 44.70 -24.66 -4.72
CA ARG A 391 45.59 -25.77 -5.03
C ARG A 391 46.82 -25.15 -5.69
N PRO A 392 48.05 -25.52 -5.29
CA PRO A 392 49.18 -25.30 -6.17
C PRO A 392 48.94 -26.14 -7.43
N ASP A 393 49.39 -25.65 -8.56
CA ASP A 393 49.28 -26.28 -9.90
C ASP A 393 48.02 -25.87 -10.68
N ASP A 394 48.09 -24.66 -11.26
CA ASP A 394 47.62 -24.43 -12.62
C ASP A 394 48.57 -23.39 -13.29
N PRO A 395 49.10 -23.65 -14.50
CA PRO A 395 50.07 -22.77 -15.17
C PRO A 395 49.44 -21.51 -15.78
N GLU A 396 50.28 -20.51 -16.02
CA GLU A 396 49.97 -19.10 -16.36
C GLU A 396 49.05 -18.84 -17.56
#